data_AF-A0A0G1CEG2-F1
#
_entry.id   AF-A0A0G1CEG2-F1
#
_cell.length_a   1.000
_cell.length_b   1.000
_cell.length_c   1.000
_cell.angle_alpha   90.00
_cell.angle_beta   90.00
_cell.angle_gamma   90.00
#
_symmetry.space_group_name_H-M   'P 1'
#
loop_
_entity.id
_entity.type
_entity.pdbx_description
1 polymer ?
#
loop_
_entity_poly.entity_id
_entity_poly.type
_entity_poly.pdbx_seq_one_letter_code
_entity_poly.pdbx_strand_id
1 'polypeptide(L)'
;MTNVSKRKLQPTHLDKLYVELAKTIVNLDKRSADIFLDELLGEEEKIMIAKRLATIVMLIEKNSVYRISQLLLMSPSTVARLRDKLSIGDYTNIEQILKRRKKEYKDFWNTLEVILRAGMPPRGRGRWKSTREFFKKEITN
;
A
#
# COMPACT_ATOMS: atom_id res chain seq x y z
N MET A 1 7.85 9.75 12.16
CA MET A 1 9.30 9.69 11.80
C MET A 1 9.87 8.46 12.50
N THR A 2 10.45 7.50 11.78
CA THR A 2 11.01 6.30 12.43
C THR A 2 12.33 6.62 13.12
N ASN A 3 12.35 6.52 14.45
CA ASN A 3 13.54 6.72 15.26
C ASN A 3 14.42 5.46 15.18
N VAL A 4 15.24 5.37 14.13
CA VAL A 4 16.21 4.28 14.00
C VAL A 4 17.43 4.59 14.86
N SER A 5 17.75 3.67 15.78
CA SER A 5 18.92 3.80 16.68
C SER A 5 20.20 4.08 15.89
N LYS A 6 21.04 4.98 16.42
CA LYS A 6 22.38 5.26 15.87
C LYS A 6 23.32 4.06 15.99
N ARG A 7 23.06 3.15 16.94
CA ARG A 7 23.78 1.89 17.09
C ARG A 7 23.21 0.88 16.09
N LYS A 8 23.98 0.60 15.05
CA LYS A 8 23.56 -0.29 13.97
C LYS A 8 23.94 -1.73 14.29
N LEU A 9 23.05 -2.67 14.00
CA LEU A 9 23.43 -4.08 13.93
C LEU A 9 24.43 -4.29 12.79
N GLN A 10 25.27 -5.31 12.93
CA GLN A 10 26.09 -5.80 11.83
C GLN A 10 25.18 -6.14 10.63
N PRO A 11 25.51 -5.71 9.40
CA PRO A 11 24.66 -5.94 8.23
C PRO A 11 24.27 -7.40 8.04
N THR A 12 25.21 -8.32 8.27
CA THR A 12 24.99 -9.77 8.17
C THR A 12 23.94 -10.29 9.16
N HIS A 13 23.85 -9.73 10.37
CA HIS A 13 22.83 -10.10 11.34
C HIS A 13 21.47 -9.51 10.97
N LEU A 14 21.46 -8.27 10.46
CA LEU A 14 20.24 -7.62 10.00
C LEU A 14 19.61 -8.37 8.82
N ASP A 15 20.41 -8.81 7.85
CA ASP A 15 19.95 -9.60 6.71
C ASP A 15 19.33 -10.93 7.15
N LYS A 16 19.94 -11.62 8.12
CA LYS A 16 19.37 -12.84 8.72
C LYS A 16 18.01 -12.55 9.37
N LEU A 17 17.86 -11.45 10.10
CA LEU A 17 16.59 -11.06 10.69
C LEU A 17 15.53 -10.77 9.62
N TYR A 18 15.89 -10.13 8.51
CA TYR A 18 14.97 -9.92 7.40
C TYR A 18 14.51 -11.22 6.75
N VAL A 19 15.43 -12.20 6.60
CA VAL A 19 15.07 -13.53 6.08
C VAL A 19 14.10 -14.25 7.02
N GLU A 20 14.34 -14.24 8.32
CA GLU A 20 13.43 -14.88 9.28
C GLU A 20 12.08 -14.17 9.36
N LEU A 21 12.06 -12.83 9.33
CA LEU A 21 10.82 -12.05 9.24
C LEU A 21 10.00 -12.44 8.00
N ALA A 22 10.65 -12.55 6.84
CA ALA A 22 9.98 -12.93 5.60
C ALA A 22 9.39 -14.35 5.69
N LYS A 23 10.12 -15.31 6.27
CA LYS A 23 9.63 -16.68 6.48
C LYS A 23 8.41 -16.70 7.39
N THR A 24 8.43 -15.94 8.49
CA THR A 24 7.29 -15.83 9.39
C THR A 24 6.06 -15.30 8.65
N ILE A 25 6.20 -14.20 7.89
CA ILE A 25 5.10 -13.61 7.12
C ILE A 25 4.50 -14.59 6.11
N VAL A 26 5.35 -15.36 5.41
CA VAL A 26 4.89 -16.33 4.40
C VAL A 26 4.08 -17.48 5.01
N ASN A 27 4.35 -17.85 6.27
CA ASN A 27 3.68 -18.94 6.95
C ASN A 27 2.37 -18.54 7.64
N LEU A 28 2.02 -17.24 7.65
CA LEU A 28 0.77 -16.77 8.25
C LEU A 28 -0.43 -17.13 7.35
N ASP A 29 -1.52 -17.56 7.98
CA ASP A 29 -2.81 -17.63 7.32
C ASP A 29 -3.46 -16.24 7.22
N LYS A 30 -4.54 -16.11 6.44
CA LYS A 30 -5.18 -14.81 6.19
C LYS A 30 -5.70 -14.13 7.46
N ARG A 31 -6.21 -14.91 8.43
CA ARG A 31 -6.79 -14.36 9.67
C ARG A 31 -5.69 -13.89 10.61
N SER A 32 -4.62 -14.67 10.71
CA SER A 32 -3.48 -14.37 11.58
C SER A 32 -2.61 -13.26 11.00
N ALA A 33 -2.60 -13.07 9.67
CA ALA A 33 -1.82 -12.01 9.02
C ALA A 33 -2.24 -10.60 9.47
N ASP A 34 -3.54 -10.36 9.61
CA ASP A 34 -4.06 -9.06 10.05
C ASP A 34 -3.66 -8.77 11.50
N ILE A 35 -3.95 -9.71 12.41
CA ILE A 35 -3.58 -9.64 13.83
C ILE A 35 -2.06 -9.46 13.98
N PHE A 36 -1.27 -10.24 13.25
CA PHE A 36 0.19 -10.17 13.30
C PHE A 36 0.73 -8.81 12.87
N LEU A 37 0.24 -8.27 11.75
CA LEU A 37 0.64 -6.93 11.31
C LEU A 37 0.15 -5.87 12.30
N ASP A 38 -0.97 -6.13 12.96
CA ASP A 38 -1.55 -5.19 13.92
C ASP A 38 -0.75 -5.06 15.22
N GLU A 39 -0.21 -6.16 15.70
CA GLU A 39 0.66 -6.24 16.88
C GLU A 39 2.11 -5.84 16.58
N LEU A 40 2.62 -6.17 15.39
CA LEU A 40 4.02 -5.92 15.02
C LEU A 40 4.28 -4.45 14.66
N LEU A 41 3.34 -3.80 13.96
CA LEU A 41 3.54 -2.48 13.39
C LEU A 41 2.81 -1.41 14.20
N GLY A 42 3.44 -0.25 14.38
CA GLY A 42 2.75 0.94 14.85
C GLY A 42 1.75 1.46 13.82
N GLU A 43 0.77 2.26 14.27
CA GLU A 43 -0.23 2.89 13.40
C GLU A 43 0.41 3.68 12.25
N GLU A 44 1.43 4.49 12.55
CA GLU A 44 2.17 5.25 11.54
C GLU A 44 2.82 4.34 10.47
N GLU A 45 3.35 3.19 10.89
CA GLU A 45 4.04 2.25 10.01
C GLU A 45 3.08 1.54 9.08
N LYS A 46 1.92 1.11 9.59
CA LYS A 46 0.82 0.54 8.78
C LYS A 46 0.39 1.53 7.70
N ILE A 47 0.09 2.77 8.10
CA ILE A 47 -0.33 3.83 7.18
C ILE A 47 0.73 4.06 6.10
N MET A 48 2.00 4.16 6.49
CA MET A 48 3.09 4.39 5.53
C MET A 48 3.27 3.22 4.56
N ILE A 49 3.26 1.98 5.04
CA ILE A 49 3.43 0.79 4.18
C ILE A 49 2.27 0.68 3.20
N ALA A 50 1.02 0.82 3.68
CA ALA A 50 -0.17 0.78 2.84
C ALA A 50 -0.13 1.87 1.74
N LYS A 51 0.18 3.12 2.09
CA LYS A 51 0.27 4.23 1.14
C LYS A 51 1.39 4.03 0.11
N ARG A 52 2.55 3.48 0.51
CA ARG A 52 3.65 3.18 -0.42
C ARG A 52 3.27 2.10 -1.41
N LEU A 53 2.62 1.02 -0.95
CA LEU A 53 2.13 -0.04 -1.85
C LEU A 53 1.07 0.51 -2.82
N ALA A 54 0.08 1.25 -2.30
CA ALA A 54 -0.93 1.91 -3.12
C ALA A 54 -0.33 2.84 -4.18
N THR A 55 0.68 3.64 -3.80
CA THR A 55 1.40 4.51 -4.74
C THR A 55 2.06 3.72 -5.86
N ILE A 56 2.76 2.63 -5.54
CA ILE A 56 3.41 1.78 -6.55
C ILE A 56 2.37 1.22 -7.53
N VAL A 57 1.26 0.70 -7.03
CA VAL A 57 0.16 0.18 -7.87
C VAL A 57 -0.41 1.29 -8.76
N MET A 58 -0.73 2.45 -8.20
CA MET A 58 -1.26 3.58 -8.97
C MET A 58 -0.29 4.07 -10.05
N LEU A 59 1.03 4.05 -9.78
CA LEU A 59 2.05 4.41 -10.75
C LEU A 59 2.19 3.38 -11.88
N ILE A 60 2.06 2.08 -11.57
CA ILE A 60 1.98 1.01 -12.57
C ILE A 60 0.78 1.24 -13.50
N GLU A 61 -0.37 1.60 -12.91
CA GLU A 61 -1.60 2.02 -13.61
C GLU A 61 -1.54 3.45 -14.20
N LYS A 62 -0.33 4.02 -14.33
CA LYS A 62 -0.07 5.30 -15.01
C LYS A 62 -0.79 6.52 -14.44
N ASN A 63 -1.16 6.50 -13.15
CA ASN A 63 -1.70 7.70 -12.49
C ASN A 63 -0.62 8.77 -12.32
N SER A 64 -1.02 10.05 -12.41
CA SER A 64 -0.08 11.15 -12.25
C SER A 64 0.38 11.32 -10.79
N VAL A 65 1.61 11.81 -10.61
CA VAL A 65 2.18 12.15 -9.29
C VAL A 65 1.24 13.05 -8.49
N TYR A 66 0.67 14.06 -9.16
CA TYR A 66 -0.29 14.98 -8.55
C TYR A 66 -1.53 14.25 -8.03
N ARG A 67 -2.14 13.39 -8.85
CA ARG A 67 -3.35 12.65 -8.47
C ARG A 67 -3.11 11.74 -7.26
N ILE A 68 -1.98 11.02 -7.26
CA ILE A 68 -1.62 10.13 -6.15
C ILE A 68 -1.36 10.94 -4.88
N SER A 69 -0.64 12.07 -4.99
CA SER A 69 -0.36 12.97 -3.88
C SER A 69 -1.65 13.47 -3.21
N GLN A 70 -2.62 13.91 -4.00
CA GLN A 70 -3.91 14.38 -3.48
C GLN A 70 -4.73 13.24 -2.86
N LEU A 71 -4.77 12.07 -3.50
CA LEU A 71 -5.56 10.95 -3.01
C LEU A 71 -5.03 10.37 -1.70
N LEU A 72 -3.73 10.09 -1.66
CA LEU A 72 -3.10 9.39 -0.54
C LEU A 72 -2.58 10.35 0.53
N LEU A 73 -2.81 11.67 0.37
CA LEU A 73 -2.31 12.73 1.24
C LEU A 73 -0.80 12.57 1.48
N MET A 74 -0.06 12.36 0.39
CA MET A 74 1.39 12.23 0.38
C MET A 74 2.01 13.44 -0.27
N SER A 75 3.19 13.87 0.20
CA SER A 75 3.87 14.99 -0.46
C SER A 75 4.23 14.64 -1.92
N PRO A 76 4.09 15.58 -2.87
CA PRO A 76 4.44 15.33 -4.27
C PRO A 76 5.88 14.84 -4.46
N SER A 77 6.82 15.33 -3.64
CA SER A 77 8.22 14.88 -3.65
C SER A 77 8.39 13.42 -3.28
N THR A 78 7.61 12.91 -2.31
CA THR A 78 7.64 11.48 -1.95
C THR A 78 7.15 10.61 -3.10
N VAL A 79 6.03 11.00 -3.72
CA VAL A 79 5.45 10.26 -4.85
C VAL A 79 6.37 10.31 -6.08
N ALA A 80 6.96 11.47 -6.37
CA ALA A 80 7.94 11.63 -7.45
C ALA A 80 9.15 10.70 -7.23
N ARG A 81 9.70 10.66 -6.02
CA ARG A 81 10.80 9.74 -5.69
C ARG A 81 10.44 8.28 -5.90
N LEU A 82 9.21 7.87 -5.56
CA LEU A 82 8.73 6.50 -5.81
C LEU A 82 8.56 6.23 -7.31
N ARG A 83 8.07 7.19 -8.09
CA ARG A 83 8.01 7.09 -9.56
C ARG A 83 9.40 6.93 -10.17
N ASP A 84 10.37 7.71 -9.71
CA ASP A 84 11.72 7.67 -10.27
C ASP A 84 12.36 6.30 -9.99
N LYS A 85 12.21 5.77 -8.76
CA LYS A 85 12.59 4.40 -8.41
C LYS A 85 11.89 3.34 -9.26
N LEU A 86 10.60 3.50 -9.53
CA LEU A 86 9.86 2.61 -10.42
C LEU A 86 10.43 2.65 -11.84
N SER A 87 10.78 3.84 -12.34
CA SER A 87 11.29 4.02 -13.71
C SER A 87 12.67 3.40 -13.93
N ILE A 88 13.50 3.31 -12.89
CA ILE A 88 14.82 2.66 -12.95
C ILE A 88 14.76 1.16 -12.61
N GLY A 89 13.57 0.61 -12.35
CA GLY A 89 13.37 -0.83 -12.15
C GLY A 89 13.50 -1.32 -10.70
N ASP A 90 13.64 -0.45 -9.69
CA ASP A 90 13.78 -0.85 -8.27
C ASP A 90 12.60 -1.69 -7.76
N TYR A 91 11.42 -1.56 -8.41
CA TYR A 91 10.20 -2.26 -8.02
C TYR A 91 9.80 -3.41 -8.96
N THR A 92 10.69 -3.86 -9.84
CA THR A 92 10.41 -4.93 -10.82
C THR A 92 9.87 -6.21 -10.15
N ASN A 93 10.45 -6.61 -9.01
CA ASN A 93 9.99 -7.79 -8.27
C ASN A 93 8.58 -7.62 -7.71
N ILE A 94 8.24 -6.43 -7.19
CA ILE A 94 6.89 -6.14 -6.69
C ILE A 94 5.90 -6.17 -7.86
N GLU A 95 6.23 -5.53 -8.98
CA GLU A 95 5.39 -5.54 -10.17
C GLU A 95 5.13 -6.97 -10.68
N GLN A 96 6.15 -7.83 -10.70
CA GLN A 96 5.99 -9.23 -11.08
C GLN A 96 5.10 -10.01 -10.11
N ILE A 97 5.28 -9.84 -8.79
CA ILE A 97 4.46 -10.50 -7.77
C ILE A 97 2.99 -10.11 -7.93
N LEU A 98 2.72 -8.82 -8.09
CA LEU A 98 1.38 -8.27 -8.28
C LEU A 98 0.73 -8.82 -9.57
N LYS A 99 1.45 -8.81 -10.70
CA LYS A 99 0.95 -9.31 -11.98
C LYS A 99 0.66 -10.82 -11.99
N ARG A 100 1.41 -11.62 -11.21
CA ARG A 100 1.16 -13.06 -11.06
C ARG A 100 -0.15 -13.34 -10.32
N ARG A 101 -0.52 -12.47 -9.37
CA ARG A 101 -1.74 -12.58 -8.56
C ARG A 101 -2.85 -11.68 -9.10
N LYS A 102 -3.30 -11.97 -10.32
CA LYS A 102 -4.24 -11.10 -11.07
C LYS A 102 -5.53 -10.80 -10.29
N LYS A 103 -6.07 -11.77 -9.55
CA LYS A 103 -7.31 -11.58 -8.79
C LYS A 103 -7.09 -10.61 -7.63
N GLU A 104 -6.10 -10.87 -6.79
CA GLU A 104 -5.76 -10.04 -5.64
C GLU A 104 -5.34 -8.63 -6.07
N TYR A 105 -4.60 -8.52 -7.17
CA TYR A 105 -4.28 -7.24 -7.78
C TYR A 105 -5.53 -6.47 -8.20
N LYS A 106 -6.48 -7.14 -8.87
CA LYS A 106 -7.74 -6.53 -9.30
C LYS A 106 -8.59 -6.13 -8.09
N ASP A 107 -8.67 -6.96 -7.06
CA ASP A 107 -9.40 -6.65 -5.83
C ASP A 107 -8.80 -5.42 -5.15
N PHE A 108 -7.48 -5.36 -5.01
CA PHE A 108 -6.77 -4.20 -4.50
C PHE A 108 -7.01 -2.94 -5.34
N TRP A 109 -6.95 -3.06 -6.67
CA TRP A 109 -7.22 -1.96 -7.59
C TRP A 109 -8.66 -1.46 -7.49
N ASN A 110 -9.64 -2.37 -7.35
CA ASN A 110 -11.05 -1.99 -7.15
C ASN A 110 -11.22 -1.19 -5.85
N THR A 111 -10.57 -1.59 -4.77
CA THR A 111 -10.57 -0.83 -3.51
C THR A 111 -9.98 0.57 -3.72
N LEU A 112 -8.86 0.69 -4.44
CA LEU A 112 -8.29 1.98 -4.80
C LEU A 112 -9.23 2.80 -5.70
N GLU A 113 -9.94 2.18 -6.64
CA GLU A 113 -10.93 2.87 -7.47
C GLU A 113 -12.09 3.43 -6.65
N VAL A 114 -12.57 2.69 -5.64
CA VAL A 114 -13.60 3.18 -4.72
C VAL A 114 -13.09 4.40 -3.96
N ILE A 115 -11.86 4.35 -3.44
CA ILE A 115 -11.23 5.48 -2.73
C ILE A 115 -11.01 6.67 -3.68
N LEU A 116 -10.54 6.40 -4.92
CA LEU A 116 -10.39 7.40 -5.99
C LEU A 116 -11.71 8.09 -6.31
N ARG A 117 -12.80 7.33 -6.39
CA ARG A 117 -14.15 7.88 -6.56
C ARG A 117 -14.58 8.65 -5.32
N ALA A 118 -14.19 8.19 -4.13
CA ALA A 118 -14.50 8.78 -2.84
C ALA A 118 -13.78 10.10 -2.54
N GLY A 119 -12.68 10.40 -3.24
CA GLY A 119 -11.90 11.64 -3.10
C GLY A 119 -12.16 12.69 -4.18
N MET A 120 -13.00 12.40 -5.19
CA MET A 120 -13.32 13.39 -6.24
C MET A 120 -14.36 14.42 -5.74
N PRO A 121 -14.30 15.69 -6.16
CA PRO A 121 -15.40 16.62 -5.92
C PRO A 121 -16.67 16.09 -6.61
N PRO A 122 -17.85 16.16 -5.97
CA PRO A 122 -19.08 15.61 -6.51
C PRO A 122 -19.46 16.30 -7.83
N ARG A 123 -19.31 15.58 -8.95
CA ARG A 123 -19.83 15.98 -10.26
C ARG A 123 -21.12 15.20 -10.56
N GLY A 124 -22.25 15.69 -10.05
CA GLY A 124 -23.61 15.21 -10.35
C GLY A 124 -24.30 14.38 -9.25
N ARG A 125 -25.65 14.48 -9.17
CA ARG A 125 -26.49 13.70 -8.24
C ARG A 125 -26.46 12.21 -8.59
N GLY A 126 -26.24 11.35 -7.60
CA GLY A 126 -26.39 9.89 -7.71
C GLY A 126 -25.11 9.07 -7.90
N ARG A 127 -23.95 9.70 -8.15
CA ARG A 127 -22.71 9.00 -8.52
C ARG A 127 -22.00 8.24 -7.39
N TRP A 128 -22.42 8.45 -6.14
CA TRP A 128 -21.78 7.93 -4.92
C TRP A 128 -22.57 6.82 -4.23
N LYS A 129 -23.64 6.34 -4.87
CA LYS A 129 -24.52 5.33 -4.28
C LYS A 129 -23.75 4.03 -4.00
N SER A 130 -22.94 3.57 -4.95
CA SER A 130 -22.11 2.36 -4.81
C SER A 130 -20.99 2.51 -3.76
N THR A 131 -20.34 3.68 -3.69
CA THR A 131 -19.31 3.94 -2.67
C THR A 131 -19.89 3.89 -1.26
N ARG A 132 -21.09 4.47 -1.05
CA ARG A 132 -21.77 4.45 0.26
C ARG A 132 -22.25 3.05 0.65
N GLU A 133 -22.71 2.26 -0.32
CA GLU A 133 -23.12 0.88 -0.09
C GLU A 133 -21.93 -0.03 0.26
N PHE A 134 -20.75 0.20 -0.35
CA PHE A 134 -19.51 -0.51 -0.03
C PHE A 134 -19.07 -0.27 1.42
N PHE A 135 -18.93 0.99 1.83
CA PHE A 135 -18.52 1.32 3.21
C PHE A 135 -19.55 0.89 4.27
N LYS A 136 -20.86 0.91 3.96
CA LYS A 136 -21.88 0.36 4.86
C LYS A 136 -21.73 -1.14 5.08
N LYS A 137 -21.29 -1.89 4.06
CA LYS A 137 -21.16 -3.34 4.14
C LYS A 137 -19.98 -3.79 4.99
N GLU A 138 -18.89 -3.02 5.04
CA GLU A 138 -17.72 -3.34 5.88
C GLU A 138 -17.90 -2.98 7.37
N ILE A 139 -18.77 -2.03 7.71
CA ILE A 139 -19.02 -1.66 9.13
C ILE A 139 -20.01 -2.62 9.82
N THR A 140 -20.70 -3.48 9.04
CA THR A 140 -21.78 -4.36 9.55
C THR A 140 -21.37 -5.84 9.61
N ASN A 141 -20.10 -6.17 9.39
CA ASN A 141 -19.51 -7.51 9.55
C ASN A 141 -18.32 -7.43 10.51
#